data_AF-A0AAD5GUI8-F1
#
_entry.id   AF-A0AAD5GUI8-F1
#
_cell.length_a   1.000
_cell.length_b   1.000
_cell.length_c   1.000
_cell.angle_alpha   90.00
_cell.angle_beta   90.00
_cell.angle_gamma   90.00
#
_symmetry.space_group_name_H-M   'P 1'
#
loop_
_entity.id
_entity.type
_entity.pdbx_description
1 polymer ?
#
loop_
_entity_poly.entity_id
_entity_poly.type
_entity_poly.pdbx_seq_one_letter_code
_entity_poly.pdbx_strand_id
1 'polypeptide(L)' 'VLWPGCGWQPVSLTDLITGANVKKAYRKATLCIHPDKVQQKGANLQQKYVAEKVFDLLKEAWNKFNSEELF' A
#
# COMPACT_ATOMS: atom_id res chain seq x y z
N VAL A 1 -11.02 5.66 -0.31
CA VAL A 1 -10.29 5.25 -1.54
C VAL A 1 -10.29 3.73 -1.67
N LEU A 2 -9.84 2.97 -0.66
CA LEU A 2 -10.01 1.50 -0.65
C LEU A 2 -11.42 1.09 -0.22
N TRP A 3 -11.80 -0.15 -0.52
CA TRP A 3 -13.12 -0.72 -0.23
C TRP A 3 -13.16 -1.45 1.13
N PRO A 4 -14.36 -1.58 1.73
CA PRO A 4 -14.55 -2.39 2.93
C PRO A 4 -14.06 -3.84 2.72
N GLY A 5 -13.37 -4.40 3.71
CA GLY A 5 -12.87 -5.78 3.64
C GLY A 5 -11.58 -5.98 2.84
N CYS A 6 -10.95 -4.93 2.31
CA CYS A 6 -9.64 -5.05 1.66
C CYS A 6 -8.51 -5.52 2.63
N GLY A 7 -8.73 -5.37 3.94
CA GLY A 7 -7.79 -5.76 5.00
C GLY A 7 -6.85 -4.64 5.43
N TRP A 8 -6.93 -3.46 4.80
CA TRP A 8 -6.17 -2.29 5.23
C TRP A 8 -6.69 -1.75 6.56
N GLN A 9 -5.76 -1.37 7.44
CA GLN A 9 -6.06 -0.67 8.68
C GLN A 9 -5.44 0.73 8.60
N PRO A 10 -6.18 1.79 8.97
CA PRO A 10 -5.63 3.14 9.05
C PRO A 10 -4.37 3.18 9.92
N VAL A 11 -3.40 3.98 9.50
CA VAL A 11 -2.13 4.17 10.22
C VAL A 11 -2.04 5.64 10.59
N SER A 12 -1.73 5.94 11.86
CA SER A 12 -1.52 7.32 12.31
C SER A 12 -0.20 7.87 11.80
N LEU A 13 -0.10 9.18 11.59
CA LEU A 13 1.18 9.82 11.29
C LEU A 13 2.20 9.65 12.42
N THR A 14 1.73 9.57 13.67
CA THR A 14 2.59 9.25 14.83
C THR A 14 3.23 7.87 14.73
N ASP A 15 2.58 6.94 14.02
CA ASP A 15 3.12 5.60 13.79
C ASP A 15 4.08 5.56 12.60
N LEU A 16 4.30 6.67 11.88
CA LEU A 16 5.12 6.75 10.67
C LEU A 16 6.37 7.63 10.85
N ILE A 17 6.79 7.88 12.10
CA ILE A 17 7.91 8.78 12.42
C ILE A 17 9.26 8.22 11.97
N THR A 18 9.47 6.90 12.08
CA THR A 18 10.76 6.27 11.74
C THR A 18 10.69 5.55 10.40
N GLY A 19 11.80 5.51 9.66
CA GLY A 19 11.86 4.78 8.38
C GLY A 19 11.52 3.29 8.51
N ALA A 20 11.87 2.67 9.65
CA ALA A 20 11.45 1.30 9.97
C ALA A 20 9.92 1.15 10.03
N ASN A 21 9.22 2.12 10.62
CA ASN A 21 7.78 2.10 10.70
C ASN A 21 7.12 2.39 9.34
N VAL A 22 7.67 3.33 8.56
CA VAL A 22 7.23 3.61 7.18
C VAL A 22 7.35 2.34 6.32
N LYS A 23 8.50 1.66 6.38
CA LYS A 23 8.74 0.38 5.69
C LYS A 23 7.75 -0.70 6.09
N LYS A 24 7.41 -0.79 7.37
CA LYS A 24 6.42 -1.73 7.90
C LYS A 24 5.01 -1.43 7.36
N ALA A 25 4.60 -0.16 7.36
CA ALA A 25 3.30 0.24 6.83
C ALA A 25 3.20 0.03 5.31
N TYR A 26 4.25 0.39 4.56
CA TYR A 26 4.34 0.17 3.12
C TYR A 26 4.18 -1.32 2.76
N ARG A 27 4.87 -2.23 3.46
CA ARG A 27 4.75 -3.68 3.25
C ARG A 27 3.34 -4.19 3.52
N LYS A 28 2.67 -3.68 4.56
CA LYS A 28 1.27 -4.04 4.84
C LYS A 28 0.33 -3.53 3.75
N ALA A 29 0.51 -2.28 3.30
CA ALA A 29 -0.32 -1.67 2.28
C ALA A 29 -0.21 -2.44 0.96
N THR A 30 1.02 -2.68 0.49
CA THR A 30 1.30 -3.45 -0.72
C THR A 30 0.66 -4.83 -0.69
N LEU A 31 0.70 -5.56 0.44
CA LEU A 31 0.03 -6.87 0.56
C LEU A 31 -1.50 -6.79 0.47
N CYS A 32 -2.12 -5.72 0.97
CA CYS A 32 -3.58 -5.55 0.91
C CYS A 32 -4.07 -5.33 -0.52
N ILE A 33 -3.30 -4.60 -1.32
CA ILE A 33 -3.66 -4.13 -2.66
C ILE A 33 -2.87 -4.79 -3.79
N HIS A 34 -2.01 -5.77 -3.49
CA HIS A 34 -1.26 -6.50 -4.51
C HIS A 34 -2.23 -7.16 -5.51
N PRO A 35 -2.01 -7.05 -6.84
CA PRO A 35 -2.93 -7.58 -7.84
C PRO A 35 -3.31 -9.06 -7.63
N ASP A 36 -2.31 -9.91 -7.33
CA ASP A 36 -2.53 -11.33 -7.00
C ASP A 36 -3.46 -11.53 -5.78
N LYS A 37 -3.27 -10.75 -4.71
CA LYS A 37 -4.08 -10.87 -3.49
C LYS A 37 -5.49 -10.34 -3.66
N VAL A 38 -5.63 -9.25 -4.41
CA VAL A 38 -6.93 -8.69 -4.77
C VAL A 38 -7.71 -9.65 -5.66
N GLN A 39 -7.03 -10.29 -6.62
CA GLN A 39 -7.62 -11.35 -7.46
C GLN A 39 -8.07 -12.56 -6.64
N GLN A 40 -7.23 -13.07 -5.73
CA GLN A 40 -7.55 -14.22 -4.86
C GLN A 40 -8.77 -13.95 -3.96
N LYS A 41 -9.02 -12.70 -3.59
CA LYS A 41 -10.17 -12.28 -2.77
C LYS A 41 -11.46 -12.06 -3.57
N GLY A 42 -11.47 -12.38 -4.87
CA GLY A 42 -12.68 -12.27 -5.70
C GLY A 42 -13.07 -10.82 -6.01
N ALA A 43 -12.09 -9.91 -6.11
CA ALA A 43 -12.36 -8.51 -6.34
C ALA A 43 -13.08 -8.24 -7.68
N ASN A 44 -13.99 -7.29 -7.69
CA ASN A 44 -14.69 -6.85 -8.90
C ASN A 44 -13.79 -5.94 -9.77
N LEU A 45 -14.27 -5.58 -10.97
CA LEU A 45 -13.51 -4.76 -11.93
C LEU A 45 -13.04 -3.42 -11.33
N GLN A 46 -13.94 -2.72 -10.62
CA GLN A 46 -13.61 -1.43 -10.00
C GLN A 46 -12.54 -1.56 -8.92
N GLN A 47 -12.62 -2.61 -8.09
CA GLN A 47 -11.65 -2.87 -7.04
C GLN A 47 -10.27 -3.21 -7.61
N LYS A 48 -10.19 -3.99 -8.69
CA LYS A 48 -8.93 -4.27 -9.38
C LYS A 48 -8.29 -3.00 -9.94
N TYR A 49 -9.09 -2.17 -10.60
CA TYR A 49 -8.63 -0.89 -11.14
C TYR A 49 -8.10 0.04 -10.03
N VAL A 50 -8.84 0.18 -8.93
CA VAL A 50 -8.39 0.99 -7.79
C VAL A 50 -7.12 0.43 -7.16
N ALA A 51 -7.03 -0.89 -6.97
CA ALA A 51 -5.82 -1.52 -6.44
C ALA A 51 -4.60 -1.27 -7.32
N GLU A 52 -4.72 -1.42 -8.63
CA GLU A 52 -3.64 -1.17 -9.58
C GLU A 52 -3.13 0.28 -9.45
N LYS A 53 -4.03 1.27 -9.51
CA LYS A 53 -3.62 2.68 -9.42
C LYS A 53 -3.01 3.02 -8.06
N VAL A 54 -3.54 2.49 -6.97
CA VAL A 54 -2.95 2.70 -5.64
C VAL A 54 -1.61 1.98 -5.51
N PHE A 55 -1.45 0.79 -6.11
CA PHE A 55 -0.19 0.04 -6.09
C PHE A 55 0.93 0.80 -6.78
N ASP A 56 0.66 1.36 -7.97
CA ASP A 56 1.62 2.13 -8.74
C ASP A 56 2.08 3.37 -7.99
N LEU A 57 1.13 4.17 -7.49
CA LEU A 57 1.42 5.37 -6.70
C LEU A 57 2.22 5.05 -5.42
N LEU A 58 1.86 3.97 -4.73
CA LEU A 58 2.55 3.54 -3.52
C LEU A 58 3.98 3.08 -3.81
N LYS A 59 4.20 2.39 -4.94
CA LYS A 59 5.52 1.96 -5.40
C LYS A 59 6.40 3.15 -5.79
N GLU A 60 5.85 4.13 -6.48
CA GLU A 60 6.55 5.38 -6.81
C GLU A 60 7.00 6.12 -5.55
N ALA A 61 6.08 6.33 -4.60
CA ALA A 61 6.38 7.00 -3.33
C ALA A 61 7.44 6.26 -2.52
N TRP A 62 7.41 4.92 -2.52
CA TRP A 62 8.40 4.09 -1.85
C TRP A 62 9.79 4.17 -2.51
N ASN A 63 9.86 4.22 -3.83
CA ASN A 63 11.12 4.40 -4.54
C ASN A 63 11.75 5.75 -4.15
N LYS A 64 10.94 6.82 -4.11
CA LYS A 64 11.38 8.14 -3.65
C LYS A 64 11.88 8.10 -2.20
N PHE A 65 11.10 7.50 -1.29
CA PHE A 65 11.47 7.36 0.11
C PHE A 65 12.82 6.64 0.29
N ASN A 66 13.06 5.52 -0.40
CA ASN A 66 14.35 4.83 -0.29
C ASN A 66 15.48 5.62 -0.94
N SER A 67 15.22 6.36 -2.02
CA SER A 67 16.25 7.19 -2.62
C SER A 67 16.67 8.33 -1.70
N GLU A 68 15.79 8.82 -0.83
CA GLU A 68 16.09 9.88 0.14
C GLU A 68 16.71 9.34 1.44
N GLU A 69 16.34 8.14 1.91
CA GLU A 69 16.96 7.50 3.11
C GLU A 69 18.31 6.83 2.86
N LEU A 70 18.70 6.62 1.59
CA LEU A 70 20.02 6.06 1.23
C LEU A 70 21.14 7.12 1.18
N PHE A 71 20.85 8.37 1.53
CA PHE A 71 21.84 9.46 1.68
C PHE A 71 21.94 9.92 3.13
#